data_AF-A0A2V8W448-F1
#
_entry.id   AF-A0A2V8W448-F1
#
_cell.length_a   1.000
_cell.length_b   1.000
_cell.length_c   1.000
_cell.angle_alpha   90.00
_cell.angle_beta   90.00
_cell.angle_gamma   90.00
#
_symmetry.space_group_name_H-M   'P 1'
#
loop_
_entity.id
_entity.type
_entity.pdbx_description
1 polymer ?
#
loop_
_entity_poly.entity_id
_entity_poly.type
_entity_poly.pdbx_seq_one_letter_code
_entity_poly.pdbx_strand_id
1 'polypeptide(L)'
;MALMDHNQAVQLQAAVKYVLGELSQTQRDEYEEHYFDCAECAVDIQALVTFADTAREVLRQEKASQFRKESAPARGRWLRWFQPVVAVPAFAALLLIIAYQNTVTIPQARNTSSRAVPEVYGQSFLLRPSDTRGGNETGVNGATLEVQPN
;
A
#
# COMPACT_ATOMS: atom_id res chain seq x y z
N MET A 1 -11.76 -48.16 -20.88
CA MET A 1 -10.81 -47.91 -19.79
C MET A 1 -10.49 -46.43 -19.88
N ALA A 2 -10.93 -45.66 -18.91
CA ALA A 2 -10.60 -44.24 -18.86
C ALA A 2 -9.20 -44.16 -18.28
N LEU A 3 -8.23 -43.83 -19.14
CA LEU A 3 -6.83 -43.67 -18.76
C LEU A 3 -6.58 -42.17 -18.76
N MET A 4 -6.31 -41.59 -17.60
CA MET A 4 -5.88 -40.21 -17.52
C MET A 4 -4.44 -40.12 -18.04
N ASP A 5 -4.19 -39.19 -18.96
CA ASP A 5 -2.83 -38.86 -19.38
C ASP A 5 -2.27 -37.67 -18.58
N HIS A 6 -0.96 -37.46 -18.68
CA HIS A 6 -0.28 -36.39 -17.96
C HIS A 6 -0.85 -35.00 -18.33
N ASN A 7 -1.15 -34.77 -19.61
CA ASN A 7 -1.65 -33.47 -20.05
C ASN A 7 -3.05 -33.19 -19.49
N GLN A 8 -3.90 -34.22 -19.47
CA GLN A 8 -5.22 -34.17 -18.87
C GLN A 8 -5.13 -33.94 -17.36
N ALA A 9 -4.19 -34.59 -16.66
CA ALA A 9 -3.93 -34.38 -15.24
C ALA A 9 -3.53 -32.93 -14.95
N VAL A 10 -2.66 -32.35 -15.76
CA VAL A 10 -2.24 -30.94 -15.66
C VAL A 10 -3.41 -29.99 -15.95
N GLN A 11 -4.15 -30.22 -17.04
CA GLN A 11 -5.30 -29.37 -17.42
C GLN A 11 -6.40 -29.36 -16.36
N LEU A 12 -6.69 -30.52 -15.74
CA LEU A 12 -7.67 -30.62 -14.68
C LEU A 12 -7.15 -30.12 -13.32
N GLN A 13 -5.86 -29.80 -13.22
CA GLN A 13 -5.16 -29.56 -11.97
C GLN A 13 -5.41 -30.70 -10.98
N ALA A 14 -5.31 -31.94 -11.48
CA ALA A 14 -5.63 -33.15 -10.73
C ALA A 14 -4.81 -33.26 -9.45
N ALA A 15 -3.52 -32.93 -9.48
CA ALA A 15 -2.66 -32.94 -8.30
C ALA A 15 -3.18 -32.02 -7.17
N VAL A 16 -3.55 -30.78 -7.52
CA VAL A 16 -4.07 -29.78 -6.56
C VAL A 16 -5.39 -30.25 -5.96
N LYS A 17 -6.33 -30.61 -6.84
CA LYS A 17 -7.65 -31.06 -6.41
C LYS A 17 -7.57 -32.38 -5.64
N TYR A 18 -6.56 -33.22 -5.88
CA TYR A 18 -6.34 -34.47 -5.16
C TYR A 18 -5.96 -34.19 -3.72
N VAL A 19 -4.97 -33.31 -3.50
CA VAL A 19 -4.55 -32.86 -2.16
C VAL A 19 -5.68 -32.13 -1.42
N LEU A 20 -6.53 -31.38 -2.13
CA LEU A 20 -7.69 -30.71 -1.56
C LEU A 20 -8.92 -31.62 -1.35
N GLY A 21 -8.92 -32.84 -1.90
CA GLY A 21 -10.05 -33.77 -1.81
C GLY A 21 -11.23 -33.44 -2.73
N GLU A 22 -11.01 -32.64 -3.78
CA GLU A 22 -12.04 -32.13 -4.69
C GLU A 22 -12.27 -32.99 -5.95
N LEU A 23 -11.46 -34.03 -6.20
CA LEU A 23 -11.73 -34.97 -7.29
C LEU A 23 -12.99 -35.81 -6.99
N SER A 24 -13.71 -36.22 -8.04
CA SER A 24 -14.68 -37.32 -7.91
C SER A 24 -13.96 -38.66 -7.67
N GLN A 25 -14.68 -39.69 -7.20
CA GLN A 25 -14.05 -41.01 -6.98
C GLN A 25 -13.43 -41.56 -8.26
N THR A 26 -14.16 -41.54 -9.37
CA THR A 26 -13.67 -42.03 -10.66
C THR A 26 -12.41 -41.29 -11.11
N GLN A 27 -12.36 -39.96 -10.97
CA GLN A 27 -11.18 -39.20 -11.34
C GLN A 27 -9.99 -39.45 -10.40
N ARG A 28 -10.24 -39.72 -9.11
CA ARG A 28 -9.16 -40.10 -8.18
C ARG A 28 -8.55 -41.42 -8.60
N ASP A 29 -9.37 -42.43 -8.88
CA ASP A 29 -8.89 -43.75 -9.28
C ASP A 29 -8.06 -43.66 -10.57
N GLU A 30 -8.54 -42.92 -11.57
CA GLU A 30 -7.83 -42.66 -12.83
C GLU A 30 -6.51 -41.90 -12.62
N TYR A 31 -6.51 -40.91 -11.72
CA TYR A 31 -5.31 -40.13 -11.42
C TYR A 31 -4.29 -40.92 -10.60
N GLU A 32 -4.72 -41.77 -9.67
CA GLU A 32 -3.84 -42.64 -8.89
C GLU A 32 -3.11 -43.63 -9.79
N GLU A 33 -3.83 -44.28 -10.71
CA GLU A 33 -3.24 -45.16 -11.73
C GLU A 33 -2.15 -44.42 -12.53
N HIS A 34 -2.42 -43.18 -12.95
CA HIS A 34 -1.43 -42.37 -13.67
C HIS A 34 -0.25 -41.92 -12.79
N TYR A 35 -0.53 -41.50 -11.55
CA TYR A 35 0.45 -40.97 -10.60
C TYR A 35 1.57 -41.97 -10.27
N PHE A 36 1.26 -43.27 -10.20
CA PHE A 36 2.26 -44.30 -9.92
C PHE A 36 3.30 -44.45 -11.03
N ASP A 37 2.92 -44.18 -12.28
CA ASP A 37 3.79 -44.36 -13.45
C ASP A 37 4.39 -43.03 -13.96
N CYS A 38 3.92 -41.87 -13.49
CA CYS A 38 4.38 -40.56 -13.92
C CYS A 38 5.17 -39.82 -12.83
N ALA A 39 6.50 -39.74 -13.00
CA ALA A 39 7.40 -39.05 -12.07
C ALA A 39 7.06 -37.56 -11.89
N GLU A 40 6.61 -36.87 -12.94
CA GLU A 40 6.26 -35.45 -12.86
C GLU A 40 5.03 -35.23 -11.97
N CYS A 41 3.97 -36.03 -12.18
CA CYS A 41 2.78 -35.97 -11.33
C CYS A 41 3.08 -36.34 -9.88
N ALA A 42 4.05 -37.23 -9.64
CA ALA A 42 4.49 -37.56 -8.30
C ALA A 42 5.17 -36.39 -7.58
N VAL A 43 6.06 -35.67 -8.29
CA VAL A 43 6.73 -34.48 -7.77
C VAL A 43 5.71 -33.38 -7.45
N ASP A 44 4.72 -33.17 -8.31
CA ASP A 44 3.66 -32.17 -8.10
C ASP A 44 2.88 -32.44 -6.80
N ILE A 45 2.48 -33.68 -6.55
CA ILE A 45 1.80 -34.07 -5.30
C ILE A 45 2.68 -33.81 -4.09
N GLN A 46 3.95 -34.22 -4.14
CA GLN A 46 4.87 -34.02 -3.03
C GLN A 46 5.06 -32.52 -2.72
N ALA A 47 5.21 -31.70 -3.76
CA ALA A 47 5.34 -30.26 -3.63
C ALA A 47 4.07 -29.64 -3.01
N LEU A 48 2.89 -30.05 -3.48
CA LEU A 48 1.61 -29.57 -2.97
C LEU A 48 1.34 -29.96 -1.52
N VAL A 49 1.64 -31.20 -1.13
CA VAL A 49 1.52 -31.65 0.26
C VAL A 49 2.46 -30.85 1.17
N THR A 50 3.72 -30.68 0.77
CA THR A 50 4.71 -29.90 1.52
C THR A 50 4.29 -28.44 1.66
N PHE A 51 3.75 -27.85 0.59
CA PHE A 51 3.24 -26.49 0.60
C PHE A 51 2.02 -26.36 1.53
N ALA A 52 1.06 -27.28 1.44
CA ALA A 52 -0.15 -27.26 2.26
C ALA A 52 0.18 -27.36 3.76
N ASP A 53 1.12 -28.23 4.14
CA ASP A 53 1.55 -28.38 5.53
C ASP A 53 2.26 -27.13 6.04
N THR A 54 3.17 -26.57 5.23
CA THR A 54 3.88 -25.34 5.58
C THR A 54 2.91 -24.15 5.71
N ALA A 55 1.97 -24.02 4.78
CA ALA A 55 0.97 -22.96 4.81
C ALA A 55 0.08 -23.06 6.05
N ARG A 56 -0.36 -24.26 6.44
CA ARG A 56 -1.15 -24.49 7.66
C ARG A 56 -0.37 -24.07 8.91
N GLU A 57 0.91 -24.37 8.98
CA GLU A 57 1.73 -24.00 10.14
C GLU A 57 1.93 -22.48 10.23
N VAL A 58 2.24 -21.81 9.10
CA VAL A 58 2.37 -20.35 9.07
C VAL A 58 1.07 -19.67 9.48
N LEU A 59 -0.08 -20.10 8.93
CA LEU A 59 -1.38 -19.55 9.30
C LEU A 59 -1.72 -19.78 10.78
N ARG A 60 -1.34 -20.93 11.34
CA ARG A 60 -1.49 -21.22 12.77
C ARG A 60 -0.63 -20.30 13.63
N GLN A 61 0.62 -20.07 13.23
CA GLN A 61 1.54 -19.17 13.91
C GLN A 61 1.05 -17.71 13.86
N GLU A 62 0.59 -17.24 12.70
CA GLU A 62 0.02 -15.90 12.54
C GLU A 62 -1.19 -15.72 13.45
N LYS A 63 -2.13 -16.68 13.44
CA LYS A 63 -3.30 -16.67 14.33
C LYS A 63 -2.89 -16.61 15.81
N ALA A 64 -1.91 -17.40 16.23
CA ALA A 64 -1.40 -17.35 17.61
C ALA A 64 -0.74 -16.01 17.96
N SER A 65 -0.03 -15.40 17.01
CA SER A 65 0.62 -14.09 17.17
C SER A 65 -0.41 -12.95 17.30
N GLN A 66 -1.51 -13.02 16.56
CA GLN A 66 -2.62 -12.07 16.65
C GLN A 66 -3.28 -12.11 18.03
N PHE A 67 -3.61 -13.31 18.54
CA PHE A 67 -4.16 -13.46 19.88
C PHE A 67 -3.23 -12.95 20.98
N ARG A 68 -1.92 -13.12 20.82
CA ARG A 68 -0.92 -12.56 21.75
C ARG A 68 -0.89 -11.04 21.73
N LYS A 69 -1.05 -10.42 20.56
CA LYS A 69 -1.04 -8.95 20.41
C LYS A 69 -2.28 -8.30 21.03
N GLU A 70 -3.43 -8.96 20.93
CA GLU A 70 -4.68 -8.52 21.56
C GLU A 70 -4.66 -8.65 23.09
N SER A 71 -3.87 -9.60 23.61
CA SER A 71 -3.64 -9.80 25.04
C SER A 71 -2.60 -8.85 25.66
N ALA A 72 -2.03 -7.92 24.88
CA ALA A 72 -1.09 -6.94 25.43
C ALA A 72 -1.81 -6.03 26.44
N PRO A 73 -1.29 -5.88 27.69
CA PRO A 73 -1.95 -5.11 28.71
C PRO A 73 -2.14 -3.68 28.22
N ALA A 74 -3.38 -3.19 28.35
CA ALA A 74 -3.82 -1.89 27.90
C ALA A 74 -2.92 -0.77 28.46
N ARG A 75 -1.87 -0.42 27.71
CA ARG A 75 -1.15 0.86 27.85
C ARG A 75 -2.09 2.07 27.77
N GLY A 76 -3.33 1.84 27.35
CA GLY A 76 -4.42 2.81 27.31
C GLY A 76 -5.07 3.14 28.66
N ARG A 77 -4.72 2.53 29.81
CA ARG A 77 -5.37 2.89 31.10
C ARG A 77 -5.04 4.32 31.57
N TRP A 78 -3.84 4.83 31.25
CA TRP A 78 -3.44 6.22 31.53
C TRP A 78 -4.01 7.21 30.51
N LEU A 79 -4.01 6.87 29.22
CA LEU A 79 -4.65 7.68 28.16
C LEU A 79 -6.19 7.69 28.27
N ARG A 80 -6.80 6.72 28.96
CA ARG A 80 -8.21 6.73 29.34
C ARG A 80 -8.57 7.83 30.34
N TRP A 81 -7.59 8.37 31.06
CA TRP A 81 -7.81 9.54 31.91
C TRP A 81 -7.94 10.83 31.07
N PHE A 82 -7.37 10.84 29.87
CA PHE A 82 -7.49 11.90 28.87
C PHE A 82 -8.59 11.64 27.82
N GLN A 83 -9.44 10.62 28.01
CA GLN A 83 -10.54 10.29 27.08
C GLN A 83 -11.69 11.33 27.13
N PRO A 84 -12.58 11.34 26.11
CA PRO A 84 -12.98 12.45 25.25
C PRO A 84 -13.91 13.50 25.87
N VAL A 85 -14.04 13.54 27.20
CA VAL A 85 -14.91 14.49 27.91
C VAL A 85 -14.38 15.92 27.79
N VAL A 86 -13.07 16.09 27.53
CA VAL A 86 -12.43 17.41 27.33
C VAL A 86 -12.16 17.73 25.85
N ALA A 87 -11.92 16.72 25.01
CA ALA A 87 -11.60 16.92 23.60
C ALA A 87 -12.80 17.41 22.78
N VAL A 88 -13.99 16.88 23.05
CA VAL A 88 -15.24 17.25 22.36
C VAL A 88 -15.64 18.73 22.58
N PRO A 89 -15.68 19.26 23.82
CA PRO A 89 -16.03 20.68 24.03
C PRO A 89 -14.96 21.64 23.49
N ALA A 90 -13.67 21.29 23.58
CA ALA A 90 -12.60 22.11 23.02
C ALA A 90 -12.70 22.21 21.48
N PHE A 91 -12.98 21.10 20.80
CA PHE A 91 -13.22 21.09 19.35
C PHE A 91 -14.49 21.86 18.96
N ALA A 92 -15.58 21.71 19.72
CA ALA A 92 -16.82 22.43 19.47
C ALA A 92 -16.65 23.95 19.62
N ALA A 93 -15.91 24.41 20.64
CA ALA A 93 -15.60 25.82 20.83
C ALA A 93 -14.73 26.37 19.69
N LEU A 94 -13.71 25.63 19.26
CA LEU A 94 -12.87 26.00 18.12
C LEU A 94 -13.68 26.14 16.83
N LEU A 95 -14.58 25.18 16.54
CA LEU A 95 -15.45 25.24 15.37
C LEU A 95 -16.44 26.39 15.42
N LEU A 96 -16.99 26.71 16.60
CA LEU A 96 -17.84 27.89 16.82
C LEU A 96 -17.10 29.20 16.53
N ILE A 97 -15.85 29.31 17.02
CA ILE A 97 -15.00 30.47 16.80
C ILE A 97 -14.66 30.63 15.30
N ILE A 98 -14.34 29.53 14.60
CA ILE A 98 -14.06 29.52 13.16
C ILE A 98 -15.32 29.91 12.36
N ALA A 99 -16.47 29.34 12.69
CA ALA A 99 -17.74 29.66 12.05
C ALA A 99 -18.08 31.15 12.22
N TYR A 100 -17.94 31.67 13.45
CA TYR A 100 -18.19 33.08 13.74
C TYR A 100 -17.27 34.02 12.95
N GLN A 101 -15.96 33.75 12.94
CA GLN A 101 -15.00 34.51 12.14
C GLN A 101 -15.35 34.50 10.65
N ASN A 102 -15.72 33.33 10.11
CA ASN A 102 -16.08 33.18 8.71
C ASN A 102 -17.38 33.93 8.35
N THR A 103 -18.41 33.86 9.21
CA THR A 103 -19.72 34.46 8.91
C THR A 103 -19.79 35.96 9.18
N VAL A 104 -19.08 36.46 10.19
CA VAL A 104 -19.21 37.86 10.65
C VAL A 104 -18.03 38.73 10.19
N THR A 105 -16.82 38.17 10.11
CA THR A 105 -15.60 38.94 9.79
C THR A 105 -15.28 38.94 8.28
N ILE A 106 -15.77 37.95 7.51
CA ILE A 106 -15.54 37.84 6.05
C ILE A 106 -16.76 38.18 5.17
N PRO A 107 -17.63 39.18 5.45
CA PRO A 107 -18.54 39.69 4.41
C PRO A 107 -17.83 40.66 3.45
N GLN A 108 -16.69 41.26 3.83
CA GLN A 108 -16.06 42.34 3.05
C GLN A 108 -15.07 41.85 1.97
N ALA A 109 -14.55 40.62 2.07
CA ALA A 109 -13.68 40.05 1.01
C ALA A 109 -14.50 39.44 -0.15
N ARG A 110 -15.76 39.04 0.08
CA ARG A 110 -16.65 38.56 -0.98
C ARG A 110 -17.16 39.67 -1.90
N ASN A 111 -17.21 40.90 -1.41
CA ASN A 111 -17.70 42.04 -2.21
C ASN A 111 -16.61 42.64 -3.12
N THR A 112 -15.32 42.34 -2.88
CA THR A 112 -14.22 42.73 -3.76
C THR A 112 -13.87 41.68 -4.82
N SER A 113 -14.21 40.40 -4.60
CA SER A 113 -13.98 39.33 -5.59
C SER A 113 -14.98 39.29 -6.75
N SER A 114 -16.16 39.92 -6.62
CA SER A 114 -17.17 39.95 -7.69
C SER A 114 -16.85 40.94 -8.83
N ARG A 115 -15.71 41.63 -8.79
CA ARG A 115 -15.33 42.64 -9.80
C ARG A 115 -13.90 42.56 -10.33
N ALA A 116 -13.19 41.46 -10.09
CA ALA A 116 -11.92 41.20 -10.76
C ALA A 116 -12.07 40.00 -11.71
N VAL A 117 -11.92 40.31 -12.99
CA VAL A 117 -11.71 39.43 -14.15
C VAL A 117 -10.80 38.24 -13.80
N PRO A 118 -11.02 37.03 -14.35
CA PRO A 118 -10.17 35.88 -14.06
C PRO A 118 -8.79 36.08 -14.68
N GLU A 119 -7.89 36.71 -13.95
CA GLU A 119 -6.47 36.70 -14.30
C GLU A 119 -5.87 35.43 -13.72
N VAL A 120 -5.67 34.48 -14.63
CA VAL A 120 -4.93 33.23 -14.48
C VAL A 120 -3.60 33.54 -13.80
N TYR A 121 -3.49 33.31 -12.48
CA TYR A 121 -2.20 33.29 -11.80
C TYR A 121 -1.54 31.94 -12.06
N GLY A 122 -0.91 31.85 -13.23
CA GLY A 122 0.07 30.82 -13.53
C GLY A 122 1.24 30.99 -12.57
N GLN A 123 1.28 30.17 -11.53
CA GLN A 123 2.52 29.96 -10.78
C GLN A 123 3.51 29.27 -11.70
N SER A 124 4.34 30.08 -12.37
CA SER A 124 5.56 29.66 -13.03
C SER A 124 6.52 29.20 -11.93
N PHE A 125 6.49 27.90 -11.65
CA PHE A 125 7.58 27.24 -10.96
C PHE A 125 8.77 27.24 -11.92
N LEU A 126 9.67 28.23 -11.78
CA LEU A 126 10.99 28.16 -12.40
C LEU A 126 11.77 27.07 -11.67
N LEU A 127 11.76 25.86 -12.24
CA LEU A 127 12.71 24.81 -11.90
C LEU A 127 14.10 25.34 -12.23
N ARG A 128 14.86 25.68 -11.18
CA ARG A 128 16.30 25.92 -11.25
C ARG A 128 16.96 24.55 -11.47
N PRO A 129 17.58 24.27 -12.63
CA PRO A 129 18.37 23.06 -12.78
C PRO A 129 19.65 23.27 -11.97
N SER A 130 19.75 22.56 -10.84
CA SER A 130 21.00 22.44 -10.11
C SER A 130 21.83 21.38 -10.83
N ASP A 131 22.62 21.79 -11.83
CA ASP A 131 23.67 20.95 -12.40
C ASP A 131 24.76 20.74 -11.35
N THR A 132 24.59 19.75 -10.48
CA THR A 132 25.69 19.20 -9.68
C THR A 132 26.31 18.02 -10.42
N ARG A 133 27.11 18.31 -11.46
CA ARG A 133 28.15 17.40 -11.92
C ARG A 133 29.26 18.13 -12.69
N GLY A 134 30.22 18.63 -11.92
CA GLY A 134 31.64 18.66 -12.27
C GLY A 134 32.06 19.56 -13.44
N GLY A 135 32.77 20.64 -13.10
CA GLY A 135 33.64 21.32 -14.06
C GLY A 135 33.87 22.78 -13.70
N ASN A 136 35.15 23.09 -13.48
CA ASN A 136 35.80 24.40 -13.57
C ASN A 136 35.19 25.64 -12.86
N GLU A 137 35.79 25.91 -11.70
CA GLU A 137 36.34 27.21 -11.31
C GLU A 137 36.01 28.41 -12.23
N THR A 138 35.39 29.44 -11.66
CA THR A 138 35.82 30.85 -11.82
C THR A 138 34.81 31.78 -11.14
N GLY A 139 35.32 32.75 -10.39
CA GLY A 139 34.52 33.90 -9.98
C GLY A 139 34.81 34.38 -8.57
N VAL A 140 36.06 34.74 -8.29
CA VAL A 140 36.40 35.59 -7.16
C VAL A 140 36.77 36.97 -7.70
N ASN A 141 36.03 37.95 -7.17
CA ASN A 141 36.26 39.39 -7.12
C ASN A 141 35.85 40.23 -8.33
N GLY A 142 34.85 41.08 -8.06
CA GLY A 142 34.59 42.28 -8.83
C GLY A 142 35.60 43.38 -8.53
N ALA A 143 35.82 44.23 -9.52
CA ALA A 143 36.32 45.59 -9.39
C ALA A 143 36.11 46.31 -10.73
N THR A 144 35.25 47.33 -10.70
CA THR A 144 35.44 48.68 -11.27
C THR A 144 36.14 48.92 -12.63
N LEU A 145 35.36 49.60 -13.48
CA LEU A 145 35.67 50.84 -14.22
C LEU A 145 36.47 50.81 -15.55
N GLU A 146 35.93 51.64 -16.46
CA GLU A 146 36.53 52.35 -17.63
C GLU A 146 36.94 51.51 -18.87
N VAL A 147 36.27 51.68 -20.03
CA VAL A 147 36.49 52.70 -21.08
C VAL A 147 37.88 52.61 -21.73
N GLN A 148 37.96 52.09 -22.97
CA GLN A 148 38.30 52.79 -24.23
C GLN A 148 38.82 51.78 -25.31
N PRO A 149 38.62 52.03 -26.63
CA PRO A 149 38.85 51.09 -27.71
C PRO A 149 40.18 51.28 -28.44
N ASN A 150 40.60 50.27 -29.19
CA ASN A 150 41.24 50.37 -30.52
C ASN A 150 41.10 49.02 -31.23
#